data_AF-A0A417HVW0-F1
#
_entry.id   AF-A0A417HVW0-F1
#
_cell.length_a   1.000
_cell.length_b   1.000
_cell.length_c   1.000
_cell.angle_alpha   90.00
_cell.angle_beta   90.00
_cell.angle_gamma   90.00
#
_symmetry.space_group_name_H-M   'P 1'
#
loop_
_entity.id
_entity.type
_entity.pdbx_description
1 polymer ?
#
loop_
_entity_poly.entity_id
_entity_poly.type
_entity_poly.pdbx_seq_one_letter_code
_entity_poly.pdbx_strand_id
1 'polypeptide(L)'
;MASQADVNELLKEFDLYQFREKHPQTLSGGQKQRLAVVTALLSNKRVLIFDEPTSGLDYDNMLRVSKTLKALAEKDYFVLVITHDFELIESACDRCLRLENNQIYDL
;
A
#
# COMPACT_ATOMS: atom_id res chain seq x y z
N MET A 1 -6.21 -5.33 19.94
CA MET A 1 -7.12 -4.73 18.95
C MET A 1 -6.79 -3.25 18.88
N ALA A 2 -6.68 -2.67 17.69
CA ALA A 2 -6.44 -1.23 17.54
C ALA A 2 -7.59 -0.45 18.20
N SER A 3 -7.26 0.64 18.88
CA SER A 3 -8.25 1.50 19.53
C SER A 3 -9.04 2.28 18.48
N GLN A 4 -10.25 2.74 18.84
CA GLN A 4 -11.04 3.61 17.95
C GLN A 4 -10.33 4.94 17.66
N ALA A 5 -9.44 5.39 18.55
CA ALA A 5 -8.59 6.55 18.32
C ALA A 5 -7.56 6.26 17.21
N ASP A 6 -6.94 5.08 17.24
CA ASP A 6 -5.93 4.65 16.26
C ASP A 6 -6.52 4.57 14.85
N VAL A 7 -7.75 4.08 14.71
CA VAL A 7 -8.46 4.01 13.42
C VAL A 7 -8.70 5.42 12.85
N ASN A 8 -9.19 6.34 13.68
CA ASN A 8 -9.49 7.70 13.22
C ASN A 8 -8.25 8.50 12.85
N GLU A 9 -7.14 8.29 13.55
CA GLU A 9 -5.86 8.92 13.25
C GLU A 9 -5.31 8.45 11.90
N LEU A 10 -5.27 7.13 11.67
CA LEU A 10 -4.85 6.56 10.40
C LEU A 10 -5.77 6.99 9.25
N LEU A 11 -7.09 7.01 9.45
CA LEU A 11 -7.98 7.51 8.41
C LEU A 11 -7.72 9.00 8.06
N LYS A 12 -7.22 9.82 8.99
CA LYS A 12 -6.81 11.20 8.69
C LYS A 12 -5.48 11.25 7.95
N GLU A 13 -4.47 10.49 8.40
CA GLU A 13 -3.15 10.40 7.75
C GLU A 13 -3.27 10.01 6.26
N PHE A 14 -4.28 9.20 5.93
CA PHE A 14 -4.52 8.68 4.58
C PHE A 14 -5.63 9.40 3.78
N ASP A 15 -6.09 10.58 4.21
CA ASP A 15 -7.15 11.35 3.54
C ASP A 15 -8.48 10.59 3.36
N LEU A 16 -8.80 9.69 4.30
CA LEU A 16 -9.99 8.84 4.27
C LEU A 16 -11.05 9.19 5.33
N TYR A 17 -10.71 10.05 6.29
CA TYR A 17 -11.59 10.34 7.43
C TYR A 17 -12.99 10.85 7.04
N GLN A 18 -13.09 11.63 5.96
CA GLN A 18 -14.36 12.13 5.41
C GLN A 18 -15.24 11.02 4.82
N PHE A 19 -14.67 9.86 4.51
CA PHE A 19 -15.37 8.70 3.94
C PHE A 19 -15.61 7.58 4.96
N ARG A 20 -15.30 7.80 6.25
CA ARG A 20 -15.37 6.76 7.29
C ARG A 20 -16.74 6.08 7.45
N GLU A 21 -17.82 6.79 7.11
CA GLU A 21 -19.19 6.26 7.14
C GLU A 21 -19.66 5.71 5.78
N LYS A 22 -18.85 5.85 4.72
CA LYS A 22 -19.21 5.35 3.39
C LYS A 22 -18.95 3.85 3.29
N HIS A 23 -19.80 3.17 2.52
CA HIS A 23 -19.58 1.77 2.21
C HIS A 23 -18.28 1.62 1.37
N PRO A 24 -17.35 0.72 1.72
CA PRO A 24 -16.04 0.61 1.06
C PRO A 24 -16.10 0.42 -0.46
N GLN A 25 -17.15 -0.23 -0.97
CA GLN A 25 -17.30 -0.42 -2.42
C GLN A 25 -17.56 0.88 -3.19
N THR A 26 -18.05 1.93 -2.52
CA THR A 26 -18.35 3.24 -3.12
C THR A 26 -17.11 4.15 -3.24
N LEU A 27 -15.99 3.72 -2.67
CA LEU A 27 -14.72 4.43 -2.76
C LEU A 27 -14.14 4.34 -4.18
N SER A 28 -13.42 5.39 -4.61
CA SER A 28 -12.61 5.33 -5.82
C SER A 28 -11.50 4.29 -5.69
N GLY A 29 -10.86 3.89 -6.81
CA GLY A 29 -9.74 2.94 -6.79
C GLY A 29 -8.64 3.35 -5.82
N GLY A 30 -8.14 4.58 -5.93
CA GLY A 30 -7.11 5.11 -5.02
C GLY A 30 -7.57 5.20 -3.56
N GLN A 31 -8.85 5.45 -3.29
CA GLN A 31 -9.39 5.43 -1.92
C GLN A 31 -9.44 4.01 -1.35
N LYS A 32 -9.86 3.01 -2.13
CA LYS A 32 -9.85 1.59 -1.73
C LYS A 32 -8.44 1.13 -1.39
N GLN A 33 -7.46 1.58 -2.16
CA GLN A 33 -6.08 1.22 -1.94
C GLN A 33 -5.49 1.85 -0.67
N ARG A 34 -5.72 3.16 -0.44
CA ARG A 34 -5.34 3.78 0.84
C ARG A 34 -6.03 3.10 2.01
N LEU A 35 -7.29 2.67 1.84
CA LEU A 35 -8.00 1.92 2.87
C LEU A 35 -7.34 0.56 3.13
N ALA A 36 -6.89 -0.14 2.08
CA ALA A 36 -6.13 -1.38 2.22
C ALA A 36 -4.85 -1.18 3.04
N VAL A 37 -4.09 -0.10 2.80
CA VAL A 37 -2.93 0.26 3.63
C VAL A 37 -3.32 0.50 5.08
N VAL A 38 -4.37 1.29 5.34
CA VAL A 38 -4.87 1.53 6.70
C VAL A 38 -5.23 0.21 7.39
N THR A 39 -5.92 -0.70 6.70
CA THR A 39 -6.26 -2.01 7.27
C THR A 39 -5.02 -2.87 7.55
N ALA A 40 -4.00 -2.77 6.70
CA ALA A 40 -2.73 -3.46 6.88
C ALA A 40 -1.99 -2.93 8.14
N LEU A 41 -1.96 -1.62 8.34
CA LEU A 41 -1.38 -0.99 9.53
C LEU A 41 -2.13 -1.39 10.82
N LEU A 42 -3.46 -1.40 10.78
CA LEU A 42 -4.30 -1.82 11.91
C LEU A 42 -4.16 -3.31 12.27
N SER A 43 -3.63 -4.13 11.35
CA SER A 43 -3.45 -5.57 11.55
C SER A 43 -2.33 -5.92 12.55
N ASN A 44 -1.48 -4.94 12.91
CA ASN A 44 -0.30 -5.11 13.77
C ASN A 44 0.63 -6.25 13.30
N LYS A 45 0.68 -6.48 11.99
CA LYS A 45 1.60 -7.43 11.35
C LYS A 45 2.82 -6.68 10.85
N ARG A 46 4.00 -7.27 11.07
CA ARG A 46 5.28 -6.72 10.58
C ARG A 46 5.54 -7.03 9.10
N VAL A 47 4.77 -7.93 8.49
CA VAL A 47 4.88 -8.31 7.08
C VAL A 47 3.62 -7.88 6.37
N LEU A 48 3.77 -6.99 5.39
CA LEU A 48 2.69 -6.46 4.57
C LEU A 48 2.93 -6.87 3.12
N ILE A 49 1.91 -7.43 2.48
CA ILE A 49 1.98 -7.90 1.09
C ILE A 49 0.96 -7.10 0.29
N PHE A 50 1.42 -6.46 -0.78
CA PHE A 50 0.61 -5.68 -1.70
C PHE A 50 0.67 -6.28 -3.09
N ASP A 51 -0.46 -6.79 -3.57
CA ASP A 51 -0.61 -7.37 -4.91
C ASP A 51 -1.21 -6.33 -5.86
N GLU A 52 -0.46 -5.97 -6.90
CA GLU A 52 -0.77 -4.94 -7.90
C GLU A 52 -1.37 -3.65 -7.30
N PRO A 53 -0.66 -3.01 -6.35
CA PRO A 53 -1.26 -1.92 -5.58
C PRO A 53 -1.69 -0.77 -6.49
N THR A 54 -0.94 -0.45 -7.54
CA THR A 54 -1.17 0.73 -8.39
C THR A 54 -2.09 0.48 -9.58
N SER A 55 -2.70 -0.71 -9.68
CA SER A 55 -3.55 -1.08 -10.81
C SER A 55 -4.71 -0.08 -11.01
N GLY A 56 -4.80 0.49 -12.22
CA GLY A 56 -5.84 1.45 -12.59
C GLY A 56 -5.67 2.86 -12.00
N LEU A 57 -4.50 3.18 -11.44
CA LEU A 57 -4.15 4.54 -11.02
C LEU A 57 -3.44 5.33 -12.12
N ASP A 58 -3.57 6.65 -12.07
CA ASP A 58 -2.69 7.56 -12.81
C ASP A 58 -1.31 7.69 -12.12
N TYR A 59 -0.37 8.34 -12.82
CA TYR A 59 1.01 8.49 -12.36
C TYR A 59 1.12 9.23 -11.01
N ASP A 60 0.36 10.29 -10.80
CA ASP A 60 0.40 11.07 -9.55
C ASP A 60 -0.11 10.26 -8.35
N ASN A 61 -1.15 9.45 -8.55
CA ASN A 61 -1.64 8.56 -7.51
C ASN A 61 -0.68 7.39 -7.27
N MET A 62 -0.04 6.84 -8.32
CA MET A 62 1.03 5.85 -8.17
C MET A 62 2.15 6.39 -7.26
N LEU A 63 2.65 7.62 -7.50
CA LEU A 63 3.70 8.22 -6.68
C LEU A 63 3.29 8.37 -5.20
N ARG A 64 2.00 8.66 -4.91
CA ARG A 64 1.50 8.73 -3.53
C ARG A 64 1.52 7.36 -2.84
N VAL A 65 1.20 6.30 -3.59
CA VAL A 65 1.30 4.92 -3.12
C VAL A 65 2.75 4.56 -2.86
N SER A 66 3.66 4.85 -3.79
CA SER A 66 5.09 4.57 -3.63
C SER A 66 5.67 5.21 -2.38
N LYS A 67 5.32 6.48 -2.10
CA LYS A 67 5.70 7.17 -0.85
C LYS A 67 5.17 6.48 0.40
N THR A 68 3.94 5.99 0.34
CA THR A 68 3.32 5.24 1.44
C THR A 68 4.09 3.95 1.71
N LEU A 69 4.39 3.17 0.67
CA LEU A 69 5.11 1.89 0.80
C LEU A 69 6.51 2.11 1.42
N LYS A 70 7.22 3.16 1.00
CA LYS A 70 8.51 3.56 1.62
C LYS A 70 8.35 3.95 3.08
N ALA A 71 7.37 4.78 3.41
CA ALA A 71 7.13 5.19 4.80
C ALA A 71 6.77 4.01 5.71
N LEU A 72 6.15 2.95 5.17
CA LEU A 72 5.93 1.70 5.89
C LEU A 72 7.25 0.97 6.13
N ALA A 73 8.09 0.82 5.11
CA ALA A 73 9.41 0.19 5.25
C ALA A 73 10.28 0.92 6.29
N GLU A 74 10.28 2.26 6.29
CA GLU A 74 10.98 3.10 7.26
C GLU A 74 10.46 2.94 8.71
N LYS A 75 9.21 2.47 8.88
CA LYS A 75 8.59 2.17 10.19
C LYS A 75 8.82 0.70 10.62
N ASP A 76 9.88 0.05 10.14
CA ASP A 76 10.25 -1.36 10.43
C ASP A 76 9.25 -2.43 9.94
N TYR A 77 8.43 -2.11 8.93
CA TYR A 77 7.61 -3.13 8.26
C TYR A 77 8.41 -3.78 7.11
N PHE A 78 8.32 -5.10 6.99
CA PHE A 78 8.70 -5.79 5.77
C PHE A 78 7.56 -5.64 4.75
N VAL A 79 7.83 -4.91 3.67
CA VAL A 79 6.86 -4.64 2.61
C VAL A 79 7.24 -5.46 1.37
N LEU A 80 6.37 -6.38 0.97
CA LEU A 80 6.47 -7.12 -0.28
C LEU A 80 5.47 -6.53 -1.28
N VAL A 81 5.98 -6.08 -2.42
CA VAL A 81 5.16 -5.60 -3.54
C VAL A 81 5.24 -6.61 -4.67
N ILE A 82 4.08 -7.04 -5.17
CA ILE A 82 3.97 -7.87 -6.37
C ILE A 82 3.44 -6.96 -7.47
N THR A 83 4.23 -6.73 -8.50
CA THR A 83 3.84 -5.85 -9.61
C THR A 83 4.66 -6.11 -10.87
N HIS A 84 4.12 -5.68 -12.00
CA HIS A 84 4.82 -5.58 -13.29
C HIS A 84 5.14 -4.12 -13.69
N ASP A 85 4.81 -3.15 -12.84
CA ASP A 85 5.02 -1.71 -13.04
C ASP A 85 6.46 -1.31 -12.65
N PHE A 86 7.28 -0.97 -13.65
CA PHE A 86 8.69 -0.60 -13.44
C PHE A 86 8.82 0.73 -12.70
N GLU A 87 7.96 1.70 -12.99
CA GLU A 87 7.95 3.00 -12.33
C GLU A 87 7.66 2.87 -10.83
N LEU A 88 6.76 1.99 -10.44
CA LEU A 88 6.50 1.66 -9.03
C LEU A 88 7.74 0.99 -8.40
N ILE A 89 8.34 0.00 -9.07
CA ILE A 89 9.53 -0.70 -8.57
C ILE A 89 10.65 0.31 -8.27
N GLU A 90 10.99 1.18 -9.23
CA GLU A 90 12.02 2.22 -9.03
C GLU A 90 11.63 3.21 -7.92
N SER A 91 10.35 3.54 -7.81
CA SER A 91 9.87 4.56 -6.88
C SER A 91 9.74 4.07 -5.45
N ALA A 92 9.55 2.77 -5.21
CA ALA A 92 9.12 2.23 -3.91
C ALA A 92 10.04 1.15 -3.32
N CYS A 93 10.73 0.36 -4.14
CA CYS A 93 11.38 -0.88 -3.69
C CYS A 93 12.90 -0.71 -3.48
N ASP A 94 13.42 -1.25 -2.37
CA ASP A 94 14.86 -1.28 -2.08
C ASP A 94 15.59 -2.44 -2.78
N ARG A 95 14.86 -3.52 -3.05
CA ARG A 95 15.33 -4.72 -3.76
C ARG A 95 14.24 -5.22 -4.69
N CYS A 96 14.64 -5.84 -5.80
CA CYS A 96 13.72 -6.44 -6.76
C CYS A 96 14.12 -7.89 -7.06
N LEU A 97 13.13 -8.76 -7.15
CA LEU A 97 13.29 -10.15 -7.59
C LEU A 97 12.40 -10.35 -8.81
N ARG A 98 12.97 -10.85 -9.91
CA ARG A 98 12.21 -11.21 -11.10
C ARG A 98 11.75 -12.65 -11.02
N LEU A 99 10.45 -12.87 -11.13
CA LEU A 99 9.86 -14.21 -11.27
C LEU A 99 9.59 -14.49 -12.75
N GLU A 100 10.24 -15.52 -13.30
CA GLU A 100 10.09 -15.91 -14.71
C GLU A 100 10.23 -17.42 -14.85
N ASN A 101 9.32 -18.07 -15.59
CA ASN A 101 9.32 -19.53 -15.82
C ASN A 101 9.44 -20.39 -14.54
N ASN A 102 8.69 -20.02 -13.49
CA ASN A 102 8.76 -20.63 -12.16
C ASN A 102 10.16 -20.58 -11.49
N GLN A 103 11.00 -19.64 -11.91
CA GLN A 103 12.32 -19.39 -11.34
C GLN A 103 12.41 -17.94 -10.84
N ILE A 104 13.21 -17.74 -9.79
CA ILE A 104 13.45 -16.43 -9.18
C ILE A 104 14.87 -15.99 -9.52
N TYR A 105 14.99 -14.76 -9.99
CA TYR A 105 16.25 -14.11 -10.33
C TYR A 105 16.41 -12.85 -9.47
N ASP A 106 17.60 -12.65 -8.91
CA ASP A 106 17.97 -11.40 -8.25
C ASP A 106 18.27 -10.34 -9.34
N LEU A 107 17.70 -9.14 -9.21
CA LEU A 107 17.88 -8.03 -10.15
C LEU A 107 18.89 -7.00 -9.62
#